data_AF-A0A8H8JRE1-F1
#
_entry.id   AF-A0A8H8JRE1-F1
#
_cell.length_a   1.000
_cell.length_b   1.000
_cell.length_c   1.000
_cell.angle_alpha   90.00
_cell.angle_beta   90.00
_cell.angle_gamma   90.00
#
_symmetry.space_group_name_H-M   'P 1'
#
loop_
_entity.id
_entity.type
_entity.pdbx_description
1 polymer ?
#
loop_
_entity_poly.entity_id
_entity_poly.type
_entity_poly.pdbx_seq_one_letter_code
_entity_poly.pdbx_strand_id
1 'polypeptide(L)'
;MPAGYSLLPQTQGQPRSHKRPRSRLFLPVIFAFGFFVAASLFFYSTNPAPFSQKIPAWTSNATNFDDLFVKEAQLPQHNLSAPYPEGQTGRYVRFSNQITHLGWNNVLQERLLNTILAYESNRSPVFSPFEAWAHPPRDDHTKTGDREVLVIPYSALLAGPTVGAPWGVGDQHPRAISEKWWNTVCPKGQRTILDVDKIMQEIGKPEGTEVMRRWTDILSAVPESCVEVEGGVQIFDYLLIGSTRLLSLWDMFINHPTIKGLKDSDLVTTALSRNMHKLQAQTSFSWAASLFSRSNTITGLVAIHIRRGDYLGDAGKNNGHCVFFSKWDSTFAGWSQLPQLLDKFAPPTRGDTKLGQTNAELSNYYVQRCLPTPPQVATRLHKIRESKRLTHVFIATNAEPEYLTELKRLLVSDGWASDAIVTSNDLELNWQAASVGVAVDMAITSRAEVFVGNGFSSLSSNVIMKRMSAGMPLDTTRLW
;
A
#
# COMPACT_ATOMS: atom_id res chain seq x y z
N MET A 1 -27.81 -69.52 -54.19
CA MET A 1 -28.61 -69.12 -55.36
C MET A 1 -29.91 -69.91 -55.34
N PRO A 2 -31.07 -69.32 -55.76
CA PRO A 2 -31.35 -67.88 -55.90
C PRO A 2 -31.42 -67.25 -54.48
N ALA A 3 -32.25 -66.29 -54.04
CA ALA A 3 -33.22 -65.33 -54.61
C ALA A 3 -33.25 -64.07 -53.67
N GLY A 4 -33.78 -62.89 -54.03
CA GLY A 4 -34.18 -62.41 -55.36
C GLY A 4 -35.35 -61.41 -55.34
N TYR A 5 -35.07 -60.13 -55.04
CA TYR A 5 -35.96 -58.95 -55.20
C TYR A 5 -37.25 -58.92 -54.34
N SER A 6 -37.93 -57.79 -54.05
CA SER A 6 -37.63 -56.36 -53.83
C SER A 6 -38.96 -55.61 -54.02
N LEU A 7 -39.43 -54.83 -53.05
CA LEU A 7 -40.46 -53.80 -53.26
C LEU A 7 -40.32 -52.66 -52.22
N LEU A 8 -40.54 -51.43 -52.67
CA LEU A 8 -40.55 -50.16 -51.91
C LEU A 8 -41.83 -49.41 -52.31
N PRO A 9 -42.43 -48.56 -51.44
CA PRO A 9 -42.12 -47.12 -51.56
C PRO A 9 -42.32 -46.25 -50.28
N GLN A 10 -41.52 -45.15 -50.20
CA GLN A 10 -41.91 -43.79 -49.73
C GLN A 10 -42.45 -43.59 -48.28
N THR A 11 -42.39 -42.40 -47.62
CA THR A 11 -41.62 -41.14 -47.77
C THR A 11 -41.58 -40.40 -46.42
N GLN A 12 -40.89 -39.24 -46.38
CA GLN A 12 -40.75 -38.28 -45.27
C GLN A 12 -39.78 -38.69 -44.15
N GLY A 13 -38.84 -37.86 -43.68
CA GLY A 13 -38.38 -36.57 -44.23
C GLY A 13 -38.16 -35.50 -43.17
N GLN A 14 -37.01 -35.52 -42.48
CA GLN A 14 -36.55 -34.40 -41.65
C GLN A 14 -35.07 -34.04 -41.90
N PRO A 15 -34.67 -32.77 -41.69
CA PRO A 15 -33.46 -32.22 -42.32
C PRO A 15 -32.16 -32.46 -41.55
N ARG A 16 -31.07 -32.67 -42.30
CA ARG A 16 -29.70 -32.51 -41.80
C ARG A 16 -29.40 -31.02 -41.60
N SER A 17 -29.00 -30.61 -40.39
CA SER A 17 -28.43 -29.27 -40.16
C SER A 17 -26.89 -29.32 -40.16
N HIS A 18 -26.26 -28.43 -40.92
CA HIS A 18 -24.80 -28.34 -40.98
C HIS A 18 -24.25 -27.69 -39.70
N LYS A 19 -23.42 -28.42 -38.94
CA LYS A 19 -22.64 -27.85 -37.84
C LYS A 19 -21.52 -26.94 -38.39
N ARG A 20 -21.76 -25.63 -38.44
CA ARG A 20 -20.67 -24.63 -38.56
C ARG A 20 -19.87 -24.57 -37.25
N PRO A 21 -18.54 -24.38 -37.28
CA PRO A 21 -17.75 -24.18 -36.06
C PRO A 21 -18.14 -22.85 -35.38
N ARG A 22 -18.33 -22.86 -34.05
CA ARG A 22 -18.61 -21.65 -33.26
C ARG A 22 -17.32 -21.10 -32.65
N SER A 23 -16.69 -20.16 -33.34
CA SER A 23 -15.61 -19.32 -32.79
C SER A 23 -16.16 -18.32 -31.77
N ARG A 24 -16.36 -18.76 -30.51
CA ARG A 24 -16.83 -17.90 -29.40
C ARG A 24 -16.09 -18.19 -28.08
N LEU A 25 -14.82 -17.78 -28.03
CA LEU A 25 -14.01 -17.79 -26.79
C LEU A 25 -13.13 -16.53 -26.60
N PHE A 26 -13.02 -15.65 -27.61
CA PHE A 26 -12.11 -14.50 -27.58
C PHE A 26 -12.66 -13.22 -26.94
N LEU A 27 -13.99 -13.04 -26.86
CA LEU A 27 -14.58 -11.79 -26.33
C LEU A 27 -14.21 -11.46 -24.86
N PRO A 28 -14.33 -12.38 -23.87
CA PRO A 28 -14.04 -12.03 -22.47
C PRO A 28 -12.55 -11.72 -22.24
N VAL A 29 -11.65 -12.38 -22.97
CA VAL A 29 -10.20 -12.13 -22.91
C VAL A 29 -9.87 -10.72 -23.40
N ILE A 30 -10.49 -10.27 -24.50
CA ILE A 30 -10.29 -8.93 -25.05
C ILE A 30 -10.78 -7.84 -24.07
N PHE A 31 -11.89 -8.07 -23.36
CA PHE A 31 -12.35 -7.13 -22.31
C PHE A 31 -11.45 -7.11 -21.08
N ALA A 32 -10.97 -8.26 -20.62
CA ALA A 32 -10.03 -8.33 -19.49
C ALA A 32 -8.69 -7.66 -19.83
N PHE A 33 -8.12 -7.97 -20.99
CA PHE A 33 -6.87 -7.38 -21.46
C PHE A 33 -7.02 -5.89 -21.75
N GLY A 34 -8.14 -5.46 -22.36
CA GLY A 34 -8.45 -4.05 -22.57
C GLY A 34 -8.57 -3.26 -21.26
N PHE A 35 -9.15 -3.85 -20.21
CA PHE A 35 -9.19 -3.24 -18.88
C PHE A 35 -7.80 -3.18 -18.23
N PHE A 36 -7.00 -4.25 -18.32
CA PHE A 36 -5.63 -4.27 -17.78
C PHE A 36 -4.72 -3.26 -18.47
N VAL A 37 -4.79 -3.15 -19.80
CA VAL A 37 -4.06 -2.16 -20.60
C VAL A 37 -4.57 -0.74 -20.31
N ALA A 38 -5.88 -0.52 -20.19
CA ALA A 38 -6.42 0.80 -19.84
C ALA A 38 -6.04 1.24 -18.41
N ALA A 39 -6.06 0.33 -17.43
CA ALA A 39 -5.62 0.61 -16.06
C ALA A 39 -4.10 0.88 -16.01
N SER A 40 -3.29 0.05 -16.68
CA SER A 40 -1.85 0.24 -16.78
C SER A 40 -1.51 1.57 -17.45
N LEU A 41 -2.09 1.86 -18.62
CA LEU A 41 -1.91 3.14 -19.30
C LEU A 41 -2.46 4.32 -18.51
N PHE A 42 -3.46 4.16 -17.65
CA PHE A 42 -3.92 5.24 -16.77
C PHE A 42 -2.88 5.57 -15.67
N PHE A 43 -2.26 4.54 -15.08
CA PHE A 43 -1.14 4.71 -14.14
C PHE A 43 0.18 5.15 -14.81
N TYR A 44 0.39 4.87 -16.10
CA TYR A 44 1.62 5.23 -16.84
C TYR A 44 1.53 6.50 -17.72
N SER A 45 0.34 6.90 -18.19
CA SER A 45 0.16 8.09 -19.04
C SER A 45 -0.15 9.36 -18.25
N THR A 46 -0.49 9.22 -16.96
CA THR A 46 -0.32 10.32 -16.02
C THR A 46 1.18 10.46 -15.72
N ASN A 47 1.88 11.19 -16.59
CA ASN A 47 3.01 11.99 -16.15
C ASN A 47 2.40 13.16 -15.34
N PRO A 48 2.38 13.14 -13.99
CA PRO A 48 2.25 14.40 -13.28
C PRO A 48 3.42 15.28 -13.74
N ALA A 49 3.14 16.54 -14.09
CA ALA A 49 4.22 17.52 -14.13
C ALA A 49 4.95 17.43 -12.78
N PRO A 50 6.29 17.27 -12.75
CA PRO A 50 7.01 16.89 -11.54
C PRO A 50 6.64 17.87 -10.44
N PHE A 51 5.99 17.36 -9.39
CA PHE A 51 5.50 18.18 -8.29
C PHE A 51 6.71 18.69 -7.53
N SER A 52 7.20 19.84 -7.97
CA SER A 52 8.33 20.55 -7.39
C SER A 52 7.95 21.03 -5.99
N GLN A 53 8.06 20.13 -5.01
CA GLN A 53 8.54 20.53 -3.70
C GLN A 53 9.73 21.46 -3.94
N LYS A 54 9.79 22.61 -3.25
CA LYS A 54 10.97 23.46 -3.29
C LYS A 54 12.09 22.72 -2.57
N ILE A 55 12.81 21.88 -3.33
CA ILE A 55 13.88 21.02 -2.83
C ILE A 55 14.87 21.91 -2.06
N PRO A 56 14.99 21.78 -0.73
CA PRO A 56 16.01 22.50 0.01
C PRO A 56 17.37 22.08 -0.53
N ALA A 57 18.29 23.02 -0.73
CA ALA A 57 19.62 22.70 -1.25
C ALA A 57 20.31 21.70 -0.30
N TRP A 58 20.38 20.43 -0.68
CA TRP A 58 20.82 19.36 0.21
C TRP A 58 22.27 19.57 0.61
N THR A 59 22.51 19.93 1.88
CA THR A 59 23.85 20.17 2.44
C THR A 59 24.65 18.88 2.72
N SER A 60 24.30 17.78 2.06
CA SER A 60 24.80 16.43 2.33
C SER A 60 25.26 15.79 1.03
N ASN A 61 26.58 15.57 0.90
CA ASN A 61 27.17 14.86 -0.25
C ASN A 61 26.81 13.36 -0.30
N ALA A 62 26.20 12.81 0.75
CA ALA A 62 25.63 11.47 0.72
C ALA A 62 24.31 11.49 -0.08
N THR A 63 24.43 11.20 -1.39
CA THR A 63 23.31 11.09 -2.35
C THR A 63 22.93 9.63 -2.63
N ASN A 64 23.27 8.70 -1.72
CA ASN A 64 22.99 7.28 -1.84
C ASN A 64 22.64 6.65 -0.47
N PHE A 65 22.33 5.36 -0.48
CA PHE A 65 21.95 4.58 0.71
C PHE A 65 22.95 3.44 0.99
N ASP A 66 24.20 3.58 0.58
CA ASP A 66 25.18 2.48 0.57
C ASP A 66 25.37 1.88 1.97
N ASP A 67 25.45 2.71 3.02
CA ASP A 67 25.54 2.27 4.42
C ASP A 67 24.38 1.35 4.84
N LEU A 68 23.17 1.57 4.31
CA LEU A 68 22.00 0.74 4.60
C LEU A 68 22.01 -0.55 3.77
N PHE A 69 22.47 -0.51 2.52
CA PHE A 69 22.69 -1.73 1.73
C PHE A 69 23.83 -2.60 2.30
N VAL A 70 24.86 -2.00 2.90
CA VAL A 70 25.91 -2.72 3.63
C VAL A 70 25.33 -3.38 4.89
N LYS A 71 24.52 -2.66 5.68
CA LYS A 71 23.83 -3.24 6.85
C LYS A 71 22.88 -4.38 6.46
N GLU A 72 22.08 -4.22 5.40
CA GLU A 72 21.23 -5.28 4.87
C GLU A 72 22.06 -6.49 4.42
N ALA A 73 23.19 -6.28 3.72
CA ALA A 73 24.08 -7.36 3.33
C ALA A 73 24.71 -8.10 4.53
N GLN A 74 24.89 -7.42 5.67
CA GLN A 74 25.52 -7.94 6.89
C GLN A 74 24.54 -8.52 7.94
N LEU A 75 23.25 -8.70 7.61
CA LEU A 75 22.29 -9.34 8.51
C LEU A 75 22.77 -10.76 8.93
N PRO A 76 22.62 -11.19 10.20
CA PRO A 76 23.28 -12.42 10.68
C PRO A 76 22.84 -13.72 9.96
N GLN A 77 21.63 -13.75 9.41
CA GLN A 77 21.11 -14.85 8.58
C GLN A 77 21.71 -14.91 7.17
N HIS A 78 22.44 -13.89 6.73
CA HIS A 78 23.19 -13.87 5.46
C HIS A 78 24.55 -14.59 5.59
N ASN A 79 24.50 -15.83 6.08
CA ASN A 79 25.65 -16.71 6.24
C ASN A 79 25.24 -18.13 5.82
N LEU A 80 25.93 -18.72 4.84
CA LEU A 80 25.62 -20.08 4.35
C LEU A 80 25.81 -21.15 5.43
N SER A 81 26.70 -20.91 6.40
CA SER A 81 26.92 -21.76 7.58
C SER A 81 25.99 -21.41 8.76
N ALA A 82 24.96 -20.60 8.50
CA ALA A 82 23.72 -20.47 9.27
C ALA A 82 23.18 -21.84 9.76
N PRO A 83 22.88 -22.15 11.04
CA PRO A 83 22.12 -23.37 11.32
C PRO A 83 20.67 -23.26 10.82
N TYR A 84 20.02 -24.41 10.59
CA TYR A 84 18.59 -24.47 10.33
C TYR A 84 17.80 -23.71 11.42
N PRO A 85 16.80 -22.88 11.07
CA PRO A 85 16.08 -22.80 9.79
C PRO A 85 16.72 -21.85 8.75
N GLU A 86 17.94 -21.38 8.99
CA GLU A 86 18.63 -20.41 8.14
C GLU A 86 19.79 -21.08 7.36
N GLY A 87 20.66 -20.27 6.75
CA GLY A 87 21.80 -20.74 5.97
C GLY A 87 21.44 -21.57 4.76
N GLN A 88 22.37 -22.41 4.30
CA GLN A 88 22.21 -23.23 3.10
C GLN A 88 21.07 -24.27 3.20
N THR A 89 20.69 -24.66 4.42
CA THR A 89 19.60 -25.61 4.69
C THR A 89 18.24 -24.95 4.96
N GLY A 90 18.16 -23.61 4.95
CA GLY A 90 16.92 -22.90 5.24
C GLY A 90 15.85 -23.06 4.16
N ARG A 91 14.59 -22.79 4.52
CA ARG A 91 13.46 -22.71 3.59
C ARG A 91 13.14 -21.23 3.32
N TYR A 92 12.94 -20.89 2.07
CA TYR A 92 12.85 -19.51 1.56
C TYR A 92 11.69 -19.38 0.57
N VAL A 93 11.12 -18.18 0.44
CA VAL A 93 10.17 -17.83 -0.63
C VAL A 93 10.38 -16.39 -1.13
N ARG A 94 10.49 -16.24 -2.46
CA ARG A 94 10.45 -14.94 -3.14
C ARG A 94 9.15 -14.77 -3.90
N PHE A 95 8.54 -13.59 -3.77
CA PHE A 95 7.36 -13.18 -4.53
C PHE A 95 7.81 -12.21 -5.63
N SER A 96 8.16 -12.75 -6.79
CA SER A 96 8.65 -11.97 -7.94
C SER A 96 7.50 -11.34 -8.74
N ASN A 97 6.27 -11.80 -8.50
CA ASN A 97 5.01 -11.23 -8.96
C ASN A 97 4.45 -10.09 -8.06
N GLN A 98 5.18 -9.69 -7.00
CA GLN A 98 4.74 -8.61 -6.11
C GLN A 98 4.64 -7.27 -6.85
N ILE A 99 3.77 -6.36 -6.37
CA ILE A 99 3.60 -5.05 -7.00
C ILE A 99 4.88 -4.20 -7.02
N THR A 100 5.29 -3.83 -8.23
CA THR A 100 6.30 -2.83 -8.54
C THR A 100 5.65 -1.56 -9.10
N HIS A 101 6.45 -0.54 -9.37
CA HIS A 101 6.09 0.72 -10.05
C HIS A 101 5.04 1.63 -9.39
N LEU A 102 4.27 1.15 -8.40
CA LEU A 102 3.32 1.96 -7.62
C LEU A 102 3.97 2.61 -6.39
N GLY A 103 3.30 3.64 -5.85
CA GLY A 103 3.77 4.36 -4.67
C GLY A 103 3.84 3.47 -3.42
N TRP A 104 4.84 3.73 -2.57
CA TRP A 104 5.21 2.97 -1.38
C TRP A 104 4.05 2.37 -0.58
N ASN A 105 2.97 3.13 -0.35
CA ASN A 105 1.85 2.68 0.49
C ASN A 105 1.06 1.50 -0.09
N ASN A 106 1.06 1.32 -1.42
CA ASN A 106 0.47 0.14 -2.07
C ASN A 106 1.41 -1.07 -1.91
N VAL A 107 2.70 -0.85 -2.19
CA VAL A 107 3.77 -1.86 -2.06
C VAL A 107 3.84 -2.41 -0.64
N LEU A 108 3.73 -1.56 0.38
CA LEU A 108 3.76 -1.94 1.78
C LEU A 108 2.60 -2.89 2.16
N GLN A 109 1.40 -2.69 1.62
CA GLN A 109 0.24 -3.51 1.94
C GLN A 109 0.41 -4.95 1.45
N GLU A 110 0.83 -5.13 0.19
CA GLU A 110 1.11 -6.46 -0.33
C GLU A 110 2.33 -7.09 0.34
N ARG A 111 3.43 -6.36 0.52
CA ARG A 111 4.65 -6.92 1.14
C ARG A 111 4.42 -7.39 2.59
N LEU A 112 3.58 -6.72 3.37
CA LEU A 112 3.23 -7.20 4.71
C LEU A 112 2.42 -8.51 4.65
N LEU A 113 1.47 -8.64 3.72
CA LEU A 113 0.71 -9.89 3.50
C LEU A 113 1.61 -11.03 2.98
N ASN A 114 2.51 -10.74 2.02
CA ASN A 114 3.51 -11.70 1.53
C ASN A 114 4.50 -12.11 2.65
N THR A 115 4.85 -11.21 3.57
CA THR A 115 5.68 -11.54 4.75
C THR A 115 4.95 -12.48 5.71
N ILE A 116 3.65 -12.25 5.95
CA ILE A 116 2.79 -13.13 6.76
C ILE A 116 2.70 -14.51 6.10
N LEU A 117 2.40 -14.57 4.79
CA LEU A 117 2.29 -15.81 4.04
C LEU A 117 3.59 -16.65 4.06
N ALA A 118 4.75 -16.00 4.00
CA ALA A 118 6.04 -16.69 4.14
C ALA A 118 6.22 -17.30 5.54
N TYR A 119 5.94 -16.52 6.59
CA TYR A 119 6.00 -16.98 7.98
C TYR A 119 5.05 -18.17 8.22
N GLU A 120 3.77 -18.04 7.84
CA GLU A 120 2.73 -19.07 8.04
C GLU A 120 3.04 -20.37 7.28
N SER A 121 3.79 -20.31 6.17
CA SER A 121 4.28 -21.49 5.42
C SER A 121 5.63 -22.04 5.89
N ASN A 122 6.16 -21.50 7.00
CA ASN A 122 7.48 -21.76 7.57
C ASN A 122 8.60 -21.63 6.51
N ARG A 123 8.69 -20.43 5.93
CA ARG A 123 9.71 -20.01 4.96
C ARG A 123 10.17 -18.59 5.28
N SER A 124 11.46 -18.30 5.13
CA SER A 124 11.97 -16.93 5.20
C SER A 124 11.44 -16.13 4.00
N PRO A 125 10.74 -14.99 4.20
CA PRO A 125 10.40 -14.10 3.11
C PRO A 125 11.68 -13.47 2.53
N VAL A 126 11.75 -13.38 1.21
CA VAL A 126 12.76 -12.58 0.52
C VAL A 126 12.25 -11.15 0.36
N PHE A 127 13.00 -10.18 0.87
CA PHE A 127 12.68 -8.76 0.72
C PHE A 127 13.58 -8.08 -0.32
N SER A 128 12.96 -7.24 -1.15
CA SER A 128 13.62 -6.43 -2.18
C SER A 128 13.66 -4.96 -1.74
N PRO A 129 14.57 -4.12 -2.27
CA PRO A 129 14.46 -2.66 -2.13
C PRO A 129 13.11 -2.13 -2.66
N PHE A 130 12.80 -0.87 -2.35
CA PHE A 130 11.71 -0.12 -2.97
C PHE A 130 12.29 0.79 -4.07
N GLU A 131 11.78 0.64 -5.30
CA GLU A 131 12.14 1.47 -6.43
C GLU A 131 11.12 2.61 -6.57
N ALA A 132 11.57 3.87 -6.45
CA ALA A 132 10.70 5.05 -6.33
C ALA A 132 10.10 5.53 -7.68
N TRP A 133 9.55 4.62 -8.48
CA TRP A 133 8.97 4.88 -9.80
C TRP A 133 7.78 5.86 -9.77
N ALA A 134 6.87 5.70 -8.81
CA ALA A 134 5.71 6.57 -8.64
C ALA A 134 5.99 7.60 -7.55
N HIS A 135 5.92 8.88 -7.94
CA HIS A 135 6.27 10.04 -7.12
C HIS A 135 7.74 9.99 -6.65
N PRO A 136 8.73 10.08 -7.58
CA PRO A 136 10.13 10.15 -7.21
C PRO A 136 10.40 11.36 -6.29
N PRO A 137 11.24 11.21 -5.24
CA PRO A 137 11.49 12.28 -4.25
C PRO A 137 12.49 13.35 -4.73
N ARG A 138 12.87 13.30 -6.01
CA ARG A 138 13.77 14.20 -6.72
C ARG A 138 13.34 14.22 -8.20
N ASP A 139 13.93 15.14 -8.97
CA ASP A 139 14.04 14.89 -10.41
C ASP A 139 14.90 13.62 -10.61
N ASP A 140 14.29 12.61 -11.24
CA ASP A 140 14.92 11.32 -11.54
C ASP A 140 15.27 11.16 -13.02
N HIS A 141 15.32 12.26 -13.78
CA HIS A 141 15.88 12.30 -15.13
C HIS A 141 17.29 12.89 -15.17
N THR A 142 18.12 12.37 -16.07
CA THR A 142 19.46 12.88 -16.37
C THR A 142 19.40 14.12 -17.27
N LYS A 143 20.55 14.78 -17.47
CA LYS A 143 20.70 15.88 -18.46
C LYS A 143 20.45 15.44 -19.91
N THR A 144 20.47 14.13 -20.21
CA THR A 144 20.13 13.56 -21.52
C THR A 144 18.67 13.09 -21.62
N GLY A 145 17.91 13.14 -20.50
CA GLY A 145 16.51 12.72 -20.43
C GLY A 145 16.30 11.25 -20.04
N ASP A 146 17.36 10.47 -19.90
CA ASP A 146 17.32 9.09 -19.40
C ASP A 146 16.86 9.06 -17.93
N ARG A 147 16.18 7.98 -17.51
CA ARG A 147 15.57 7.89 -16.17
C ARG A 147 16.41 7.06 -15.20
N GLU A 148 16.78 7.65 -14.07
CA GLU A 148 17.53 7.07 -12.95
C GLU A 148 16.64 6.87 -11.72
N VAL A 149 15.79 5.84 -11.76
CA VAL A 149 14.88 5.53 -10.65
C VAL A 149 15.66 5.29 -9.36
N LEU A 150 15.28 6.01 -8.30
CA LEU A 150 15.94 5.88 -6.99
C LEU A 150 15.58 4.53 -6.34
N VAL A 151 16.61 3.71 -6.10
CA VAL A 151 16.50 2.43 -5.39
C VAL A 151 16.77 2.65 -3.90
N ILE A 152 15.76 2.38 -3.07
CA ILE A 152 15.77 2.63 -1.63
C ILE A 152 15.83 1.29 -0.88
N PRO A 153 16.81 1.05 0.02
CA PRO A 153 16.85 -0.16 0.84
C PRO A 153 15.60 -0.24 1.71
N TYR A 154 15.08 -1.44 1.92
CA TYR A 154 13.79 -1.64 2.57
C TYR A 154 13.84 -1.25 4.06
N SER A 155 15.01 -1.44 4.69
CA SER A 155 15.36 -0.97 6.03
C SER A 155 15.40 0.56 6.19
N ALA A 156 15.44 1.33 5.09
CA ALA A 156 15.34 2.80 5.15
C ALA A 156 13.90 3.26 5.45
N LEU A 157 12.90 2.47 5.07
CA LEU A 157 11.47 2.82 5.13
C LEU A 157 10.76 2.24 6.36
N LEU A 158 11.19 1.07 6.84
CA LEU A 158 10.65 0.41 8.04
C LEU A 158 11.72 -0.43 8.75
N ALA A 159 11.42 -0.84 9.98
CA ALA A 159 12.18 -1.84 10.72
C ALA A 159 11.26 -2.96 11.23
N GLY A 160 11.83 -4.11 11.61
CA GLY A 160 11.08 -5.26 12.12
C GLY A 160 11.35 -6.56 11.32
N PRO A 161 10.56 -7.62 11.54
CA PRO A 161 10.84 -8.94 10.97
C PRO A 161 10.83 -8.96 9.44
N THR A 162 9.99 -8.12 8.84
CA THR A 162 9.89 -7.82 7.41
C THR A 162 11.20 -7.38 6.73
N VAL A 163 12.19 -6.90 7.51
CA VAL A 163 13.56 -6.56 7.04
C VAL A 163 14.64 -7.37 7.78
N GLY A 164 14.28 -8.57 8.27
CA GLY A 164 15.24 -9.53 8.81
C GLY A 164 15.55 -9.39 10.30
N ALA A 165 14.78 -8.63 11.08
CA ALA A 165 14.85 -8.70 12.54
C ALA A 165 14.21 -10.02 13.06
N PRO A 166 14.48 -10.43 14.32
CA PRO A 166 13.79 -11.56 14.94
C PRO A 166 12.27 -11.32 15.07
N TRP A 167 11.48 -12.38 14.88
CA TRP A 167 10.01 -12.35 14.94
C TRP A 167 9.46 -12.09 16.36
N GLY A 168 10.10 -12.67 17.38
CA GLY A 168 9.70 -12.54 18.78
C GLY A 168 10.68 -13.23 19.74
N VAL A 169 10.39 -13.21 21.04
CA VAL A 169 11.16 -13.96 22.04
C VAL A 169 10.77 -15.42 21.99
N GLY A 170 11.73 -16.32 21.81
CA GLY A 170 11.51 -17.76 21.70
C GLY A 170 11.04 -18.25 20.32
N ASP A 171 10.68 -17.34 19.42
CA ASP A 171 10.28 -17.65 18.04
C ASP A 171 11.44 -18.28 17.25
N GLN A 172 11.16 -19.34 16.50
CA GLN A 172 12.12 -20.13 15.73
C GLN A 172 11.85 -20.11 14.22
N HIS A 173 11.00 -19.22 13.70
CA HIS A 173 10.83 -19.06 12.25
C HIS A 173 12.08 -18.39 11.62
N PRO A 174 12.50 -18.79 10.41
CA PRO A 174 13.66 -18.20 9.75
C PRO A 174 13.45 -16.71 9.46
N ARG A 175 14.47 -15.88 9.73
CA ARG A 175 14.36 -14.42 9.52
C ARG A 175 14.42 -14.08 8.04
N ALA A 176 13.69 -13.03 7.65
CA ALA A 176 13.65 -12.55 6.27
C ALA A 176 15.06 -12.21 5.73
N ILE A 177 15.28 -12.46 4.45
CA ILE A 177 16.57 -12.23 3.77
C ILE A 177 16.45 -11.22 2.63
N SER A 178 17.54 -10.51 2.34
CA SER A 178 17.59 -9.60 1.19
C SER A 178 17.56 -10.37 -0.14
N GLU A 179 17.04 -9.75 -1.19
CA GLU A 179 17.08 -10.29 -2.55
C GLU A 179 18.52 -10.59 -3.04
N LYS A 180 19.50 -9.78 -2.63
CA LYS A 180 20.92 -10.01 -2.93
C LYS A 180 21.42 -11.31 -2.31
N TRP A 181 21.00 -11.61 -1.07
CA TRP A 181 21.29 -12.89 -0.43
C TRP A 181 20.52 -14.05 -1.02
N TRP A 182 19.24 -13.88 -1.36
CA TRP A 182 18.44 -14.88 -2.08
C TRP A 182 19.12 -15.34 -3.37
N ASN A 183 19.68 -14.43 -4.17
CA ASN A 183 20.44 -14.80 -5.36
C ASN A 183 21.75 -15.57 -5.07
N THR A 184 22.20 -15.60 -3.82
CA THR A 184 23.39 -16.35 -3.35
C THR A 184 23.00 -17.72 -2.76
N VAL A 185 22.03 -17.77 -1.84
CA VAL A 185 21.60 -19.03 -1.19
C VAL A 185 20.66 -19.86 -2.07
N CYS A 186 19.93 -19.21 -2.98
CA CYS A 186 19.01 -19.80 -3.94
C CYS A 186 19.34 -19.34 -5.37
N PRO A 187 20.43 -19.81 -5.99
CA PRO A 187 20.75 -19.52 -7.38
C PRO A 187 19.69 -20.06 -8.33
N LYS A 188 19.51 -19.44 -9.52
CA LYS A 188 18.38 -19.72 -10.44
C LYS A 188 18.12 -21.21 -10.73
N GLY A 189 19.18 -22.01 -10.89
CA GLY A 189 19.07 -23.46 -11.19
C GLY A 189 18.60 -24.35 -10.02
N GLN A 190 18.33 -23.79 -8.84
CA GLN A 190 17.88 -24.52 -7.65
C GLN A 190 16.46 -24.11 -7.21
N ARG A 191 15.72 -23.35 -8.02
CA ARG A 191 14.43 -22.75 -7.65
C ARG A 191 13.26 -23.57 -8.19
N THR A 192 12.32 -23.92 -7.30
CA THR A 192 10.98 -24.37 -7.69
C THR A 192 10.14 -23.13 -8.01
N ILE A 193 9.71 -22.99 -9.26
CA ILE A 193 8.85 -21.89 -9.70
C ILE A 193 7.37 -22.26 -9.50
N LEU A 194 6.60 -21.36 -8.91
CA LEU A 194 5.14 -21.47 -8.80
C LEU A 194 4.45 -20.41 -9.67
N ASP A 195 3.67 -20.88 -10.65
CA ASP A 195 2.84 -20.07 -11.54
C ASP A 195 1.62 -19.51 -10.79
N VAL A 196 1.67 -18.22 -10.45
CA VAL A 196 0.59 -17.53 -9.73
C VAL A 196 -0.66 -17.35 -10.59
N ASP A 197 -0.53 -17.18 -11.91
CA ASP A 197 -1.67 -16.93 -12.80
C ASP A 197 -2.57 -18.17 -12.83
N LYS A 198 -1.97 -19.35 -12.98
CA LYS A 198 -2.65 -20.64 -12.89
C LYS A 198 -3.25 -20.87 -11.50
N ILE A 199 -2.47 -20.70 -10.43
CA ILE A 199 -2.95 -20.96 -9.06
C ILE A 199 -4.10 -20.03 -8.68
N MET A 200 -4.04 -18.75 -9.04
CA MET A 200 -5.12 -17.79 -8.78
C MET A 200 -6.34 -18.01 -9.70
N GLN A 201 -6.17 -18.58 -10.88
CA GLN A 201 -7.30 -19.07 -11.69
C GLN A 201 -8.05 -20.22 -11.00
N GLU A 202 -7.35 -21.12 -10.31
CA GLU A 202 -7.94 -22.23 -9.55
C GLU A 202 -8.56 -21.79 -8.21
N ILE A 203 -7.93 -20.84 -7.50
CA ILE A 203 -8.44 -20.26 -6.23
C ILE A 203 -9.64 -19.33 -6.49
N GLY A 204 -9.64 -18.57 -7.59
CA GLY A 204 -10.69 -17.61 -7.92
C GLY A 204 -10.61 -16.31 -7.11
N LYS A 205 -11.75 -15.86 -6.56
CA LYS A 205 -11.86 -14.57 -5.82
C LYS A 205 -12.53 -14.69 -4.43
N PRO A 206 -12.06 -15.58 -3.53
CA PRO A 206 -12.66 -15.77 -2.21
C PRO A 206 -12.29 -14.63 -1.24
N GLU A 207 -12.72 -14.77 0.01
CA GLU A 207 -12.26 -13.98 1.15
C GLU A 207 -10.75 -14.09 1.36
N GLY A 208 -10.12 -13.04 1.90
CA GLY A 208 -8.68 -12.96 2.10
C GLY A 208 -8.11 -14.08 2.98
N THR A 209 -8.86 -14.56 3.98
CA THR A 209 -8.45 -15.71 4.80
C THR A 209 -8.33 -17.00 4.01
N GLU A 210 -9.21 -17.24 3.04
CA GLU A 210 -9.12 -18.43 2.17
C GLU A 210 -7.99 -18.27 1.14
N VAL A 211 -7.70 -17.07 0.65
CA VAL A 211 -6.50 -16.81 -0.18
C VAL A 211 -5.23 -17.14 0.62
N MET A 212 -5.10 -16.58 1.83
CA MET A 212 -3.94 -16.82 2.72
C MET A 212 -3.79 -18.32 3.04
N ARG A 213 -4.89 -18.98 3.44
CA ARG A 213 -4.88 -20.40 3.81
C ARG A 213 -4.50 -21.30 2.63
N ARG A 214 -5.08 -21.09 1.43
CA ARG A 214 -4.73 -21.85 0.21
C ARG A 214 -3.26 -21.70 -0.16
N TRP A 215 -2.72 -20.48 -0.13
CA TRP A 215 -1.31 -20.27 -0.43
C TRP A 215 -0.38 -20.82 0.67
N THR A 216 -0.82 -20.81 1.93
CA THR A 216 -0.09 -21.45 3.03
C THR A 216 -0.04 -22.97 2.84
N ASP A 217 -1.15 -23.62 2.50
CA ASP A 217 -1.20 -25.06 2.16
C ASP A 217 -0.17 -25.39 1.06
N ILE A 218 -0.20 -24.61 -0.05
CA ILE A 218 0.65 -24.80 -1.23
C ILE A 218 2.15 -24.62 -0.86
N LEU A 219 2.54 -23.48 -0.28
CA LEU A 219 3.94 -23.17 0.03
C LEU A 219 4.53 -24.10 1.10
N SER A 220 3.69 -24.60 2.01
CA SER A 220 4.08 -25.59 3.02
C SER A 220 4.37 -26.95 2.38
N ALA A 221 3.50 -27.39 1.45
CA ALA A 221 3.59 -28.70 0.78
C ALA A 221 4.77 -28.83 -0.19
N VAL A 222 5.29 -27.72 -0.74
CA VAL A 222 6.49 -27.75 -1.58
C VAL A 222 7.71 -28.15 -0.73
N PRO A 223 8.43 -29.23 -1.05
CA PRO A 223 9.54 -29.71 -0.23
C PRO A 223 10.82 -28.90 -0.44
N GLU A 224 11.04 -28.28 -1.61
CA GLU A 224 12.30 -27.60 -1.90
C GLU A 224 12.52 -26.34 -1.04
N SER A 225 13.78 -26.12 -0.65
CA SER A 225 14.24 -24.95 0.08
C SER A 225 13.93 -23.63 -0.62
N CYS A 226 14.13 -23.57 -1.94
CA CYS A 226 14.09 -22.32 -2.71
C CYS A 226 12.83 -22.26 -3.59
N VAL A 227 11.82 -21.48 -3.17
CA VAL A 227 10.58 -21.28 -3.95
C VAL A 227 10.50 -19.84 -4.48
N GLU A 228 10.16 -19.68 -5.75
CA GLU A 228 9.90 -18.39 -6.37
C GLU A 228 8.49 -18.38 -6.98
N VAL A 229 7.68 -17.39 -6.61
CA VAL A 229 6.35 -17.18 -7.18
C VAL A 229 6.48 -16.18 -8.33
N GLU A 230 6.06 -16.60 -9.52
CA GLU A 230 6.18 -15.83 -10.77
C GLU A 230 4.84 -15.81 -11.54
N GLY A 231 4.64 -14.76 -12.34
CA GLY A 231 3.49 -14.58 -13.24
C GLY A 231 2.97 -13.14 -13.23
N GLY A 232 1.84 -12.91 -13.90
CA GLY A 232 1.27 -11.59 -14.17
C GLY A 232 0.33 -11.02 -13.10
N VAL A 233 -0.18 -11.84 -12.17
CA VAL A 233 -1.03 -11.39 -11.05
C VAL A 233 -0.34 -11.46 -9.69
N GLN A 234 -0.73 -10.54 -8.80
CA GLN A 234 -0.35 -10.55 -7.38
C GLN A 234 -1.10 -11.65 -6.63
N ILE A 235 -0.55 -12.17 -5.52
CA ILE A 235 -1.32 -13.05 -4.61
C ILE A 235 -2.41 -12.23 -3.89
N PHE A 236 -2.02 -11.10 -3.31
CA PHE A 236 -2.92 -10.19 -2.62
C PHE A 236 -3.17 -8.95 -3.50
N ASP A 237 -3.96 -9.14 -4.55
CA ASP A 237 -4.19 -8.12 -5.57
C ASP A 237 -4.90 -6.86 -5.06
N TYR A 238 -4.82 -5.79 -5.85
CA TYR A 238 -5.50 -4.52 -5.52
C TYR A 238 -7.03 -4.66 -5.47
N LEU A 239 -7.62 -5.72 -6.07
CA LEU A 239 -9.06 -6.02 -5.98
C LEU A 239 -9.44 -6.76 -4.69
N LEU A 240 -8.48 -7.36 -3.98
CA LEU A 240 -8.63 -7.87 -2.62
C LEU A 240 -8.42 -6.75 -1.62
N ILE A 241 -7.28 -6.05 -1.72
CA ILE A 241 -6.92 -4.94 -0.83
C ILE A 241 -7.95 -3.78 -0.93
N GLY A 242 -8.48 -3.52 -2.13
CA GLY A 242 -9.49 -2.50 -2.40
C GLY A 242 -10.95 -2.90 -2.13
N SER A 243 -11.22 -4.03 -1.45
CA SER A 243 -12.60 -4.42 -1.12
C SER A 243 -12.75 -4.98 0.31
N THR A 244 -13.98 -5.23 0.73
CA THR A 244 -14.31 -5.78 2.05
C THR A 244 -13.74 -7.19 2.28
N ARG A 245 -13.38 -7.92 1.21
CA ARG A 245 -12.79 -9.27 1.28
C ARG A 245 -11.47 -9.32 2.06
N LEU A 246 -10.75 -8.19 2.15
CA LEU A 246 -9.55 -8.07 2.97
C LEU A 246 -9.86 -8.18 4.47
N LEU A 247 -11.04 -7.74 4.92
CA LEU A 247 -11.35 -7.55 6.34
C LEU A 247 -11.44 -8.88 7.10
N SER A 248 -11.70 -10.00 6.41
CA SER A 248 -11.60 -11.34 6.98
C SER A 248 -10.21 -11.65 7.57
N LEU A 249 -9.14 -11.06 7.02
CA LEU A 249 -7.77 -11.24 7.53
C LEU A 249 -7.45 -10.41 8.78
N TRP A 250 -8.29 -9.45 9.17
CA TRP A 250 -7.88 -8.42 10.14
C TRP A 250 -7.39 -8.97 11.48
N ASP A 251 -8.14 -9.90 12.10
CA ASP A 251 -7.83 -10.39 13.44
C ASP A 251 -6.55 -11.26 13.48
N MET A 252 -6.25 -11.97 12.38
CA MET A 252 -4.96 -12.61 12.16
C MET A 252 -3.87 -11.54 11.96
N PHE A 253 -4.06 -10.68 10.96
CA PHE A 253 -3.10 -9.68 10.50
C PHE A 253 -2.60 -8.78 11.65
N ILE A 254 -3.52 -8.18 12.42
CA ILE A 254 -3.16 -7.22 13.48
C ILE A 254 -2.47 -7.88 14.67
N ASN A 255 -2.58 -9.20 14.82
CA ASN A 255 -1.97 -9.96 15.91
C ASN A 255 -0.71 -10.74 15.51
N HIS A 256 -0.46 -10.90 14.22
CA HIS A 256 0.69 -11.62 13.67
C HIS A 256 2.04 -10.98 14.08
N PRO A 257 3.10 -11.78 14.38
CA PRO A 257 4.42 -11.28 14.75
C PRO A 257 4.99 -10.21 13.80
N THR A 258 4.80 -10.35 12.49
CA THR A 258 5.10 -9.31 11.48
C THR A 258 4.61 -7.92 11.86
N ILE A 259 3.36 -7.79 12.33
CA ILE A 259 2.68 -6.51 12.59
C ILE A 259 2.87 -6.03 14.03
N LYS A 260 3.10 -6.94 14.98
CA LYS A 260 3.57 -6.58 16.34
C LYS A 260 5.03 -6.14 16.37
N GLY A 261 5.87 -6.71 15.50
CA GLY A 261 7.29 -6.38 15.34
C GLY A 261 7.58 -5.21 14.40
N LEU A 262 6.58 -4.76 13.61
CA LEU A 262 6.71 -3.66 12.66
C LEU A 262 6.98 -2.32 13.36
N LYS A 263 8.06 -1.66 12.94
CA LYS A 263 8.55 -0.38 13.47
C LYS A 263 8.87 0.57 12.31
N ASP A 264 9.04 1.84 12.65
CA ASP A 264 9.69 2.79 11.74
C ASP A 264 11.21 2.56 11.73
N SER A 265 11.89 2.92 10.65
CA SER A 265 13.35 2.79 10.55
C SER A 265 14.08 3.78 11.47
N ASP A 266 15.38 3.55 11.70
CA ASP A 266 16.25 4.52 12.40
C ASP A 266 16.25 5.88 11.70
N LEU A 267 16.22 5.88 10.36
CA LEU A 267 16.19 7.08 9.52
C LEU A 267 14.90 7.88 9.74
N VAL A 268 13.75 7.21 9.70
CA VAL A 268 12.43 7.81 9.95
C VAL A 268 12.29 8.27 11.40
N THR A 269 12.77 7.48 12.36
CA THR A 269 12.74 7.81 13.80
C THR A 269 13.65 9.01 14.11
N THR A 270 14.80 9.12 13.45
CA THR A 270 15.68 10.29 13.54
C THR A 270 15.03 11.53 12.93
N ALA A 271 14.39 11.41 11.77
CA ALA A 271 13.67 12.50 11.12
C ALA A 271 12.50 13.03 11.97
N LEU A 272 11.70 12.12 12.55
CA LEU A 272 10.67 12.44 13.53
C LEU A 272 11.26 13.19 14.73
N SER A 273 12.32 12.63 15.35
CA SER A 273 12.94 13.18 16.57
C SER A 273 13.43 14.61 16.39
N ARG A 274 14.05 14.93 15.24
CA ARG A 274 14.48 16.30 14.90
C ARG A 274 13.29 17.28 14.83
N ASN A 275 12.18 16.84 14.23
CA ASN A 275 11.01 17.67 13.98
C ASN A 275 10.00 17.73 15.14
N MET A 276 10.18 16.95 16.22
CA MET A 276 9.29 16.97 17.39
C MET A 276 9.07 18.38 17.95
N HIS A 277 10.05 19.28 17.85
CA HIS A 277 9.95 20.66 18.32
C HIS A 277 8.90 21.51 17.58
N LYS A 278 8.42 21.07 16.41
CA LYS A 278 7.34 21.70 15.63
C LYS A 278 5.97 21.03 15.82
N LEU A 279 5.95 19.85 16.45
CA LEU A 279 4.79 18.96 16.49
C LEU A 279 4.06 18.95 17.85
N GLN A 280 4.64 19.57 18.87
CA GLN A 280 4.08 19.66 20.23
C GLN A 280 4.58 20.91 20.96
N ALA A 281 3.80 21.40 21.92
CA ALA A 281 4.21 22.51 22.77
C ALA A 281 5.45 22.17 23.61
N GLN A 282 6.45 23.06 23.62
CA GLN A 282 7.72 22.82 24.34
C GLN A 282 7.54 22.65 25.86
N THR A 283 6.47 23.22 26.45
CA THR A 283 6.09 23.01 27.86
C THR A 283 5.73 21.56 28.19
N SER A 284 5.43 20.73 27.19
CA SER A 284 5.09 19.32 27.38
C SER A 284 6.32 18.40 27.45
N PHE A 285 7.55 18.94 27.35
CA PHE A 285 8.81 18.17 27.29
C PHE A 285 9.23 17.56 28.64
N SER A 286 8.35 16.74 29.21
CA SER A 286 8.61 15.97 30.42
C SER A 286 9.34 14.67 30.09
N TRP A 287 10.63 14.63 30.40
CA TRP A 287 11.52 13.47 30.26
C TRP A 287 11.00 12.19 30.95
N ALA A 288 10.11 12.33 31.94
CA ALA A 288 9.42 11.21 32.58
C ALA A 288 8.32 10.57 31.70
N ALA A 289 7.66 11.33 30.81
CA ALA A 289 6.57 10.80 29.98
C ALA A 289 7.08 9.80 28.93
N SER A 290 8.26 10.06 28.34
CA SER A 290 8.90 9.14 27.37
C SER A 290 9.45 7.86 27.99
N LEU A 291 9.61 7.80 29.32
CA LEU A 291 10.11 6.61 30.03
C LEU A 291 8.98 5.67 30.51
N PHE A 292 7.75 6.17 30.64
CA PHE A 292 6.63 5.42 31.21
C PHE A 292 5.35 5.40 30.37
N SER A 293 5.19 6.23 29.34
CA SER A 293 4.06 6.13 28.42
C SER A 293 4.19 4.90 27.51
N ARG A 294 3.21 3.99 27.57
CA ARG A 294 3.10 2.88 26.61
C ARG A 294 2.71 3.35 25.21
N SER A 295 2.13 4.53 25.05
CA SER A 295 1.83 5.10 23.74
C SER A 295 2.85 6.18 23.38
N ASN A 296 3.43 6.07 22.18
CA ASN A 296 4.29 7.08 21.58
C ASN A 296 3.47 8.29 21.07
N THR A 297 2.47 8.73 21.82
CA THR A 297 1.46 9.71 21.37
C THR A 297 2.01 11.13 21.42
N ILE A 298 1.84 11.89 20.34
CA ILE A 298 2.14 13.32 20.31
C ILE A 298 0.91 14.07 20.83
N THR A 299 0.88 14.34 22.13
CA THR A 299 -0.21 15.03 22.83
C THR A 299 -0.42 16.44 22.28
N GLY A 300 -1.67 16.83 22.07
CA GLY A 300 -2.06 18.11 21.49
C GLY A 300 -1.92 18.21 19.97
N LEU A 301 -1.41 17.18 19.28
CA LEU A 301 -1.31 17.14 17.82
C LEU A 301 -2.55 16.50 17.19
N VAL A 302 -3.18 17.22 16.25
CA VAL A 302 -3.98 16.57 15.20
C VAL A 302 -3.17 16.47 13.92
N ALA A 303 -3.03 15.26 13.40
CA ALA A 303 -2.41 15.05 12.11
C ALA A 303 -3.48 14.70 11.08
N ILE A 304 -3.39 15.34 9.92
CA ILE A 304 -4.33 15.17 8.82
C ILE A 304 -3.61 14.66 7.58
N HIS A 305 -4.26 13.81 6.79
CA HIS A 305 -3.76 13.38 5.49
C HIS A 305 -4.63 13.96 4.36
N ILE A 306 -4.07 14.94 3.66
CA ILE A 306 -4.68 15.62 2.52
C ILE A 306 -4.08 15.03 1.23
N ARG A 307 -4.75 14.03 0.68
CA ARG A 307 -4.42 13.42 -0.62
C ARG A 307 -5.07 14.22 -1.75
N ARG A 308 -4.26 14.84 -2.60
CA ARG A 308 -4.65 15.53 -3.85
C ARG A 308 -3.80 14.97 -4.99
N GLY A 309 -3.11 15.79 -5.80
CA GLY A 309 -2.35 15.30 -6.97
C GLY A 309 -3.24 14.53 -7.95
N ASP A 310 -2.87 13.29 -8.30
CA ASP A 310 -3.65 12.36 -9.13
C ASP A 310 -5.09 12.10 -8.65
N TYR A 311 -5.44 12.41 -7.40
CA TYR A 311 -6.84 12.35 -6.93
C TYR A 311 -7.71 13.44 -7.57
N LEU A 312 -7.13 14.63 -7.83
CA LEU A 312 -7.74 15.76 -8.52
C LEU A 312 -7.81 15.52 -10.03
N GLY A 313 -6.71 15.01 -10.61
CA GLY A 313 -6.54 14.85 -12.06
C GLY A 313 -5.94 16.09 -12.72
N ASP A 314 -6.05 16.19 -14.04
CA ASP A 314 -5.53 17.33 -14.79
C ASP A 314 -6.41 18.57 -14.60
N ALA A 315 -5.80 19.75 -14.64
CA ALA A 315 -6.54 21.02 -14.61
C ALA A 315 -7.65 21.06 -15.68
N GLY A 316 -8.90 21.23 -15.24
CA GLY A 316 -10.07 21.28 -16.11
C GLY A 316 -10.59 19.92 -16.61
N LYS A 317 -10.06 18.77 -16.15
CA LYS A 317 -10.51 17.44 -16.59
C LYS A 317 -11.07 16.59 -15.44
N ASN A 318 -12.17 15.90 -15.69
CA ASN A 318 -12.77 14.94 -14.75
C ASN A 318 -12.11 13.55 -14.85
N ASN A 319 -10.78 13.50 -14.75
CA ASN A 319 -9.98 12.26 -14.87
C ASN A 319 -9.25 11.82 -13.59
N GLY A 320 -9.26 12.60 -12.51
CA GLY A 320 -8.62 12.22 -11.24
C GLY A 320 -9.24 11.00 -10.54
N HIS A 321 -8.49 10.37 -9.65
CA HIS A 321 -8.89 9.13 -8.97
C HIS A 321 -10.22 9.24 -8.23
N CYS A 322 -10.57 10.39 -7.65
CA CYS A 322 -11.86 10.54 -6.97
C CYS A 322 -13.06 10.48 -7.92
N VAL A 323 -12.91 10.94 -9.16
CA VAL A 323 -13.91 10.73 -10.21
C VAL A 323 -13.88 9.28 -10.70
N PHE A 324 -12.70 8.65 -10.77
CA PHE A 324 -12.57 7.23 -11.12
C PHE A 324 -13.27 6.30 -10.13
N PHE A 325 -13.16 6.52 -8.82
CA PHE A 325 -13.81 5.71 -7.78
C PHE A 325 -15.34 5.67 -7.94
N SER A 326 -15.98 6.80 -8.29
CA SER A 326 -17.43 6.85 -8.56
C SER A 326 -17.87 6.01 -9.77
N LYS A 327 -16.95 5.63 -10.66
CA LYS A 327 -17.23 4.76 -11.81
C LYS A 327 -17.35 3.28 -11.43
N TRP A 328 -16.75 2.86 -10.31
CA TRP A 328 -16.52 1.45 -9.99
C TRP A 328 -17.06 1.02 -8.62
N ASP A 329 -17.97 1.79 -8.03
CA ASP A 329 -18.53 1.59 -6.67
C ASP A 329 -17.46 1.37 -5.60
N SER A 330 -16.31 2.05 -5.73
CA SER A 330 -15.17 1.80 -4.85
C SER A 330 -15.49 2.21 -3.41
N THR A 331 -15.27 1.29 -2.48
CA THR A 331 -15.28 1.57 -1.05
C THR A 331 -14.00 2.34 -0.64
N PHE A 332 -13.88 2.65 0.66
CA PHE A 332 -12.59 3.04 1.24
C PHE A 332 -11.52 1.93 1.02
N ALA A 333 -10.24 2.27 1.05
CA ALA A 333 -9.14 1.36 0.69
C ALA A 333 -8.60 0.58 1.90
N GLY A 334 -8.49 -0.74 1.79
CA GLY A 334 -7.89 -1.62 2.80
C GLY A 334 -8.55 -1.49 4.17
N TRP A 335 -7.71 -1.34 5.20
CA TRP A 335 -8.09 -1.19 6.61
C TRP A 335 -8.93 0.06 6.91
N SER A 336 -9.02 1.05 6.00
CA SER A 336 -9.95 2.17 6.11
C SER A 336 -11.43 1.74 6.11
N GLN A 337 -11.74 0.50 5.71
CA GLN A 337 -13.09 -0.08 5.71
C GLN A 337 -13.50 -0.72 7.05
N LEU A 338 -12.59 -0.84 8.02
CA LEU A 338 -12.78 -1.66 9.23
C LEU A 338 -14.08 -1.33 9.99
N PRO A 339 -14.88 -2.33 10.42
CA PRO A 339 -16.18 -2.11 11.03
C PRO A 339 -16.12 -1.34 12.35
N GLN A 340 -14.97 -1.32 13.04
CA GLN A 340 -14.76 -0.63 14.31
C GLN A 340 -14.52 0.90 14.17
N LEU A 341 -14.21 1.42 12.98
CA LEU A 341 -13.95 2.85 12.76
C LEU A 341 -15.25 3.69 12.77
N LEU A 342 -15.22 4.93 13.27
CA LEU A 342 -16.42 5.76 13.34
C LEU A 342 -16.92 6.26 11.98
N ASP A 343 -16.02 6.70 11.09
CA ASP A 343 -16.39 7.23 9.78
C ASP A 343 -16.49 6.11 8.74
N LYS A 344 -17.67 5.93 8.13
CA LYS A 344 -17.92 4.94 7.07
C LYS A 344 -18.06 5.57 5.69
N PHE A 345 -17.95 4.76 4.65
CA PHE A 345 -18.38 5.11 3.30
C PHE A 345 -19.14 3.94 2.70
N ALA A 346 -20.32 4.21 2.16
CA ALA A 346 -21.10 3.27 1.37
C ALA A 346 -21.34 3.92 0.00
N PRO A 347 -21.05 3.23 -1.12
CA PRO A 347 -21.41 3.71 -2.44
C PRO A 347 -22.92 4.04 -2.54
N PRO A 348 -23.30 5.20 -3.11
CA PRO A 348 -24.70 5.56 -3.31
C PRO A 348 -25.31 4.75 -4.46
N THR A 349 -26.63 4.60 -4.47
CA THR A 349 -27.37 3.88 -5.51
C THR A 349 -27.13 4.50 -6.89
N ARG A 350 -26.68 3.70 -7.86
CA ARG A 350 -26.29 4.18 -9.20
C ARG A 350 -27.44 4.63 -10.11
N GLY A 351 -28.67 4.21 -9.81
CA GLY A 351 -29.81 4.30 -10.74
C GLY A 351 -29.48 3.58 -12.05
N ASP A 352 -29.83 4.20 -13.18
CA ASP A 352 -29.50 3.69 -14.53
C ASP A 352 -28.01 3.80 -14.92
N THR A 353 -27.17 4.38 -14.06
CA THR A 353 -25.75 4.64 -14.38
C THR A 353 -24.94 3.35 -14.35
N LYS A 354 -24.53 2.85 -15.52
CA LYS A 354 -23.80 1.57 -15.64
C LYS A 354 -22.43 1.63 -14.94
N LEU A 355 -21.94 0.47 -14.52
CA LEU A 355 -20.58 0.32 -13.99
C LEU A 355 -19.55 0.75 -15.06
N GLY A 356 -18.48 1.43 -14.66
CA GLY A 356 -17.50 2.08 -15.54
C GLY A 356 -17.90 3.49 -15.99
N GLN A 357 -19.15 3.93 -15.77
CA GLN A 357 -19.64 5.28 -16.07
C GLN A 357 -19.82 6.08 -14.76
N THR A 358 -19.97 7.40 -14.84
CA THR A 358 -20.35 8.23 -13.68
C THR A 358 -21.18 9.43 -14.13
N ASN A 359 -21.89 10.04 -13.18
CA ASN A 359 -22.71 11.23 -13.39
C ASN A 359 -22.34 12.30 -12.34
N ALA A 360 -22.94 13.49 -12.41
CA ALA A 360 -22.61 14.60 -11.51
C ALA A 360 -22.91 14.30 -10.03
N GLU A 361 -24.01 13.60 -9.73
CA GLU A 361 -24.42 13.23 -8.36
C GLU A 361 -23.44 12.21 -7.75
N LEU A 362 -23.17 11.12 -8.46
CA LEU A 362 -22.20 10.09 -8.05
C LEU A 362 -20.81 10.69 -7.88
N SER A 363 -20.35 11.50 -8.84
CA SER A 363 -19.03 12.16 -8.75
C SER A 363 -18.96 13.10 -7.53
N ASN A 364 -20.00 13.91 -7.29
CA ASN A 364 -20.02 14.83 -6.16
C ASN A 364 -20.04 14.11 -4.80
N TYR A 365 -20.79 13.00 -4.67
CA TYR A 365 -20.82 12.19 -3.45
C TYR A 365 -19.44 11.66 -3.06
N TYR A 366 -18.68 11.15 -4.04
CA TYR A 366 -17.31 10.70 -3.82
C TYR A 366 -16.36 11.87 -3.53
N VAL A 367 -16.42 12.96 -4.32
CA VAL A 367 -15.55 14.13 -4.18
C VAL A 367 -15.65 14.76 -2.78
N GLN A 368 -16.83 14.81 -2.17
CA GLN A 368 -16.99 15.34 -0.80
C GLN A 368 -16.17 14.61 0.27
N ARG A 369 -15.94 13.29 0.11
CA ARG A 369 -15.16 12.45 1.05
C ARG A 369 -13.73 12.19 0.56
N CYS A 370 -13.46 12.45 -0.73
CA CYS A 370 -12.20 12.10 -1.40
C CYS A 370 -11.30 13.32 -1.72
N LEU A 371 -11.86 14.52 -1.88
CA LEU A 371 -11.16 15.80 -2.10
C LEU A 371 -11.82 16.92 -1.27
N PRO A 372 -11.74 16.89 0.07
CA PRO A 372 -12.30 17.96 0.90
C PRO A 372 -11.66 19.31 0.56
N THR A 373 -12.49 20.35 0.47
CA THR A 373 -12.03 21.74 0.26
C THR A 373 -11.42 22.32 1.55
N PRO A 374 -10.58 23.37 1.48
CA PRO A 374 -10.00 23.97 2.68
C PRO A 374 -11.04 24.40 3.74
N PRO A 375 -12.21 24.99 3.38
CA PRO A 375 -13.28 25.26 4.36
C PRO A 375 -13.88 24.01 5.01
N GLN A 376 -14.01 22.90 4.26
CA GLN A 376 -14.50 21.63 4.82
C GLN A 376 -13.48 21.03 5.81
N VAL A 377 -12.18 21.10 5.50
CA VAL A 377 -11.11 20.66 6.40
C VAL A 377 -11.10 21.49 7.68
N ALA A 378 -11.11 22.82 7.58
CA ALA A 378 -11.14 23.72 8.74
C ALA A 378 -12.40 23.49 9.60
N THR A 379 -13.59 23.39 8.99
CA THR A 379 -14.85 23.10 9.69
C THR A 379 -14.81 21.76 10.42
N ARG A 380 -14.16 20.74 9.85
CA ARG A 380 -14.03 19.42 10.49
C ARG A 380 -13.01 19.44 11.64
N LEU A 381 -11.90 20.19 11.50
CA LEU A 381 -10.91 20.33 12.55
C LEU A 381 -11.39 21.17 13.75
N HIS A 382 -12.17 22.23 13.51
CA HIS A 382 -12.85 22.98 14.56
C HIS A 382 -13.64 22.04 15.48
N LYS A 383 -14.54 21.23 14.89
CA LYS A 383 -15.39 20.28 15.63
C LYS A 383 -14.64 19.18 16.37
N ILE A 384 -13.44 18.83 15.91
CA ILE A 384 -12.57 17.89 16.63
C ILE A 384 -11.93 18.58 17.84
N ARG A 385 -11.45 19.82 17.68
CA ARG A 385 -10.86 20.65 18.75
C ARG A 385 -11.87 21.10 19.81
N GLU A 386 -13.16 21.20 19.50
CA GLU A 386 -14.22 21.36 20.52
C GLU A 386 -14.20 20.23 21.57
N SER A 387 -13.76 19.02 21.19
CA SER A 387 -13.77 17.82 22.04
C SER A 387 -12.40 17.38 22.59
N LYS A 388 -11.30 18.01 22.16
CA LYS A 388 -9.90 17.61 22.48
C LYS A 388 -9.02 18.86 22.58
N ARG A 389 -8.10 18.93 23.56
CA ARG A 389 -7.19 20.06 23.78
C ARG A 389 -6.02 20.09 22.78
N LEU A 390 -6.37 20.15 21.50
CA LEU A 390 -5.44 20.20 20.37
C LEU A 390 -4.88 21.62 20.21
N THR A 391 -3.59 21.69 19.92
CA THR A 391 -2.80 22.93 19.79
C THR A 391 -2.00 22.98 18.50
N HIS A 392 -1.64 21.82 17.94
CA HIS A 392 -0.81 21.71 16.74
C HIS A 392 -1.56 20.95 15.63
N VAL A 393 -1.30 21.34 14.38
CA VAL A 393 -1.77 20.66 13.16
C VAL A 393 -0.57 20.18 12.35
N PHE A 394 -0.50 18.89 12.05
CA PHE A 394 0.40 18.36 11.03
C PHE A 394 -0.37 17.95 9.77
N ILE A 395 0.09 18.36 8.60
CA ILE A 395 -0.58 18.18 7.31
C ILE A 395 0.32 17.31 6.41
N ALA A 396 0.11 15.99 6.48
CA ALA A 396 0.69 15.02 5.54
C ALA A 396 0.03 15.19 4.16
N THR A 397 0.76 15.55 3.11
CA THR A 397 0.09 16.00 1.87
C THR A 397 0.94 16.00 0.59
N ASN A 398 0.24 15.84 -0.54
CA ASN A 398 0.70 16.15 -1.89
C ASN A 398 -0.19 17.21 -2.58
N ALA A 399 -0.70 18.17 -1.80
CA ALA A 399 -1.54 19.27 -2.29
C ALA A 399 -0.74 20.40 -2.98
N GLU A 400 -1.44 21.09 -3.88
CA GLU A 400 -0.98 22.29 -4.55
C GLU A 400 -0.77 23.48 -3.58
N PRO A 401 0.20 24.39 -3.84
CA PRO A 401 0.54 25.48 -2.93
C PRO A 401 -0.64 26.40 -2.58
N GLU A 402 -1.57 26.61 -3.51
CA GLU A 402 -2.74 27.47 -3.37
C GLU A 402 -3.73 26.89 -2.35
N TYR A 403 -3.97 25.57 -2.42
CA TYR A 403 -4.79 24.83 -1.46
C TYR A 403 -4.18 24.90 -0.06
N LEU A 404 -2.86 24.72 0.06
CA LEU A 404 -2.17 24.79 1.35
C LEU A 404 -2.13 26.20 1.92
N THR A 405 -2.00 27.22 1.07
CA THR A 405 -2.04 28.63 1.48
C THR A 405 -3.42 29.00 2.05
N GLU A 406 -4.50 28.64 1.35
CA GLU A 406 -5.87 28.88 1.82
C GLU A 406 -6.19 28.05 3.07
N LEU A 407 -5.72 26.80 3.15
CA LEU A 407 -5.91 25.98 4.36
C LEU A 407 -5.17 26.55 5.58
N LYS A 408 -3.89 26.95 5.44
CA LYS A 408 -3.15 27.61 6.53
C LYS A 408 -3.86 28.90 6.95
N ARG A 409 -4.34 29.72 6.01
CA ARG A 409 -5.11 30.95 6.29
C ARG A 409 -6.40 30.67 7.08
N LEU A 410 -7.17 29.67 6.67
CA LEU A 410 -8.43 29.30 7.35
C LEU A 410 -8.18 28.74 8.75
N LEU A 411 -7.12 27.96 8.96
CA LEU A 411 -6.77 27.45 10.28
C LEU A 411 -6.28 28.57 11.22
N VAL A 412 -5.49 29.53 10.73
CA VAL A 412 -5.16 30.73 11.53
C VAL A 412 -6.41 31.55 11.84
N SER A 413 -7.34 31.68 10.89
CA SER A 413 -8.64 32.34 11.12
C SER A 413 -9.56 31.57 12.09
N ASP A 414 -9.36 30.26 12.25
CA ASP A 414 -10.00 29.39 13.24
C ASP A 414 -9.24 29.41 14.59
N GLY A 415 -8.22 30.26 14.76
CA GLY A 415 -7.49 30.43 16.01
C GLY A 415 -6.44 29.34 16.31
N TRP A 416 -5.97 28.61 15.31
CA TRP A 416 -4.73 27.82 15.44
C TRP A 416 -3.52 28.76 15.30
N ALA A 417 -2.49 28.56 16.13
CA ALA A 417 -1.27 29.36 16.05
C ALA A 417 -0.51 29.09 14.74
N SER A 418 0.00 30.14 14.08
CA SER A 418 0.55 30.04 12.71
C SER A 418 1.82 29.20 12.61
N ASP A 419 2.62 29.19 13.68
CA ASP A 419 3.81 28.37 13.88
C ASP A 419 3.48 26.90 14.24
N ALA A 420 2.27 26.64 14.75
CA ALA A 420 1.79 25.31 15.09
C ALA A 420 1.08 24.58 13.91
N ILE A 421 1.11 25.13 12.69
CA ILE A 421 0.53 24.53 11.47
C ILE A 421 1.65 24.10 10.49
N VAL A 422 2.04 22.83 10.62
CA VAL A 422 3.18 22.20 9.93
C VAL A 422 2.68 21.30 8.79
N THR A 423 3.36 21.31 7.65
CA THR A 423 3.12 20.38 6.52
C THR A 423 4.32 19.44 6.34
N SER A 424 4.20 18.40 5.52
CA SER A 424 5.33 17.56 5.09
C SER A 424 6.51 18.39 4.53
N ASN A 425 6.23 19.55 3.94
CA ASN A 425 7.24 20.45 3.35
C ASN A 425 7.92 21.38 4.37
N ASP A 426 7.39 21.51 5.59
CA ASP A 426 7.96 22.32 6.68
C ASP A 426 8.94 21.50 7.57
N LEU A 427 9.16 20.22 7.23
CA LEU A 427 10.02 19.29 7.97
C LEU A 427 11.51 19.46 7.64
N GLU A 428 12.35 19.44 8.67
CA GLU A 428 13.81 19.36 8.57
C GLU A 428 14.24 17.91 8.29
N LEU A 429 14.45 17.62 7.00
CA LEU A 429 14.90 16.33 6.48
C LEU A 429 16.30 16.50 5.85
N ASN A 430 17.11 15.44 5.86
CA ASN A 430 18.25 15.32 4.96
C ASN A 430 17.83 14.56 3.69
N TRP A 431 18.70 14.48 2.67
CA TRP A 431 18.39 13.82 1.39
C TRP A 431 17.83 12.39 1.57
N GLN A 432 18.43 11.59 2.46
CA GLN A 432 17.95 10.23 2.78
C GLN A 432 16.54 10.25 3.39
N ALA A 433 16.32 11.09 4.42
CA ALA A 433 15.03 11.17 5.11
C ALA A 433 13.91 11.73 4.22
N ALA A 434 14.22 12.66 3.32
CA ALA A 434 13.26 13.18 2.35
C ALA A 434 12.90 12.15 1.28
N SER A 435 13.88 11.34 0.86
CA SER A 435 13.67 10.19 -0.03
C SER A 435 12.75 9.12 0.57
N VAL A 436 12.61 9.08 1.90
CA VAL A 436 11.62 8.26 2.62
C VAL A 436 10.52 9.11 3.29
N GLY A 437 10.29 10.34 2.86
CA GLY A 437 9.42 11.31 3.52
C GLY A 437 7.99 10.82 3.77
N VAL A 438 7.46 9.99 2.86
CA VAL A 438 6.15 9.32 3.02
C VAL A 438 6.09 8.42 4.27
N ALA A 439 7.19 7.80 4.67
CA ALA A 439 7.27 7.01 5.89
C ALA A 439 7.42 7.91 7.14
N VAL A 440 8.02 9.10 7.02
CA VAL A 440 8.04 10.13 8.07
C VAL A 440 6.63 10.67 8.34
N ASP A 441 5.89 11.00 7.27
CA ASP A 441 4.48 11.39 7.36
C ASP A 441 3.63 10.31 8.06
N MET A 442 3.84 9.03 7.71
CA MET A 442 3.20 7.89 8.40
C MET A 442 3.60 7.79 9.89
N ALA A 443 4.87 8.06 10.23
CA ALA A 443 5.36 7.98 11.60
C ALA A 443 4.77 9.09 12.49
N ILE A 444 4.58 10.30 11.96
CA ILE A 444 3.91 11.42 12.65
C ILE A 444 2.40 11.15 12.77
N THR A 445 1.72 10.85 11.66
CA THR A 445 0.26 10.66 11.61
C THR A 445 -0.23 9.46 12.43
N SER A 446 0.55 8.38 12.53
CA SER A 446 0.23 7.23 13.40
C SER A 446 0.41 7.51 14.89
N ARG A 447 1.16 8.56 15.26
CA ARG A 447 1.43 8.97 16.65
C ARG A 447 0.62 10.16 17.14
N ALA A 448 0.06 10.98 16.25
CA ALA A 448 -0.75 12.14 16.65
C ALA A 448 -1.90 11.77 17.60
N GLU A 449 -2.25 12.64 18.55
CA GLU A 449 -3.39 12.44 19.45
C GLU A 449 -4.67 12.14 18.67
N VAL A 450 -4.93 12.89 17.59
CA VAL A 450 -6.01 12.61 16.63
C VAL A 450 -5.45 12.49 15.20
N PHE A 451 -5.97 11.53 14.43
CA PHE A 451 -5.71 11.41 12.99
C PHE A 451 -6.99 11.64 12.17
N VAL A 452 -6.90 12.41 11.08
CA VAL A 452 -7.97 12.56 10.08
C VAL A 452 -7.45 12.21 8.68
N GLY A 453 -7.87 11.06 8.15
CA GLY A 453 -7.36 10.51 6.88
C GLY A 453 -8.32 10.62 5.69
N ASN A 454 -7.77 10.45 4.49
CA ASN A 454 -8.55 10.17 3.29
C ASN A 454 -8.83 8.66 3.17
N GLY A 455 -10.09 8.24 3.31
CA GLY A 455 -10.44 6.82 3.40
C GLY A 455 -10.12 6.01 2.14
N PHE A 456 -10.06 6.65 0.97
CA PHE A 456 -9.70 5.99 -0.29
C PHE A 456 -8.19 5.78 -0.48
N SER A 457 -7.34 6.25 0.46
CA SER A 457 -5.89 6.17 0.30
C SER A 457 -5.25 5.07 1.15
N SER A 458 -4.38 4.29 0.51
CA SER A 458 -3.52 3.30 1.16
C SER A 458 -2.62 3.90 2.26
N LEU A 459 -2.21 5.17 2.14
CA LEU A 459 -1.48 5.86 3.22
C LEU A 459 -2.32 5.93 4.50
N SER A 460 -3.57 6.41 4.41
CA SER A 460 -4.48 6.47 5.56
C SER A 460 -4.75 5.08 6.13
N SER A 461 -4.91 4.09 5.26
CA SER A 461 -5.11 2.68 5.61
C SER A 461 -3.91 2.10 6.41
N ASN A 462 -2.69 2.43 5.99
CA ASN A 462 -1.46 2.02 6.68
C ASN A 462 -1.24 2.80 8.00
N VAL A 463 -1.72 4.05 8.08
CA VAL A 463 -1.73 4.82 9.33
C VAL A 463 -2.75 4.24 10.32
N ILE A 464 -3.96 3.89 9.87
CA ILE A 464 -4.98 3.19 10.68
C ILE A 464 -4.42 1.89 11.24
N MET A 465 -3.78 1.06 10.39
CA MET A 465 -3.07 -0.15 10.80
C MET A 465 -2.05 0.12 11.92
N LYS A 466 -1.16 1.11 11.74
CA LYS A 466 -0.16 1.47 12.77
C LYS A 466 -0.83 1.96 14.07
N ARG A 467 -1.87 2.81 13.98
CA ARG A 467 -2.64 3.31 15.14
C ARG A 467 -3.28 2.16 15.92
N MET A 468 -3.93 1.22 15.24
CA MET A 468 -4.59 0.08 15.88
C MET A 468 -3.59 -0.95 16.43
N SER A 469 -2.44 -1.18 15.77
CA SER A 469 -1.36 -2.03 16.32
C SER A 469 -0.76 -1.43 17.60
N ALA A 470 -0.64 -0.09 17.65
CA ALA A 470 -0.22 0.66 18.84
C ALA A 470 -1.32 0.85 19.91
N GLY A 471 -2.52 0.29 19.72
CA GLY A 471 -3.63 0.39 20.68
C GLY A 471 -4.26 1.79 20.82
N MET A 472 -4.11 2.66 19.82
CA MET A 472 -4.70 4.01 19.86
C MET A 472 -6.26 3.93 19.90
N PRO A 473 -6.94 4.74 20.74
CA PRO A 473 -8.40 4.71 20.84
C PRO A 473 -9.12 5.02 19.52
N LEU A 474 -10.21 4.28 19.23
CA LEU A 474 -10.90 4.32 17.94
C LEU A 474 -11.52 5.68 17.62
N ASP A 475 -11.96 6.44 18.63
CA ASP A 475 -12.51 7.80 18.48
C ASP A 475 -11.49 8.80 17.93
N THR A 476 -10.20 8.55 18.17
CA THR A 476 -9.09 9.37 17.68
C THR A 476 -8.76 9.14 16.21
N THR A 477 -9.43 8.21 15.54
CA THR A 477 -9.11 7.79 14.17
C THR A 477 -10.29 8.09 13.25
N ARG A 478 -10.20 9.18 12.50
CA ARG A 478 -11.29 9.77 11.71
C ARG A 478 -10.97 9.75 10.21
N LEU A 479 -12.01 9.80 9.36
CA LEU A 479 -11.89 9.90 7.90
C LEU A 479 -12.80 10.99 7.31
N TRP A 480 -12.27 11.75 6.33
CA TRP A 480 -12.91 12.91 5.68
C TRP A 480 -14.36 12.69 5.29
#